data_AF-A0A7V5P1J3-F1
#
_entry.id   AF-A0A7V5P1J3-F1
#
_cell.length_a   1.000
_cell.length_b   1.000
_cell.length_c   1.000
_cell.angle_alpha   90.00
_cell.angle_beta   90.00
_cell.angle_gamma   90.00
#
_symmetry.space_group_name_H-M   'P 1'
#
loop_
_entity.id
_entity.type
_entity.pdbx_description
1 polymer ?
#
loop_
_entity_poly.entity_id
_entity_poly.type
_entity_poly.pdbx_seq_one_letter_code
_entity_poly.pdbx_strand_id
1 'polypeptide(L)'
;MGAPQAAYTFTPQERIKRTRARSFSLFQYLSLILFGVLLLLVAVGGVIIYQQYRFYLRLQHEIATLSQQKALLDQRYQKLTAREVVIKKAKLLGLHPPRKDQIVELELK
;
A
#
# COMPACT_ATOMS: atom_id res chain seq x y z
N MET A 1 -3.01 -58.51 -84.45
CA MET A 1 -3.88 -58.37 -83.27
C MET A 1 -3.10 -58.82 -82.05
N GLY A 2 -3.12 -58.03 -80.97
CA GLY A 2 -2.61 -58.44 -79.65
C GLY A 2 -1.56 -57.49 -79.08
N ALA A 3 -1.99 -56.37 -78.51
CA ALA A 3 -1.16 -55.61 -77.57
C ALA A 3 -1.38 -56.18 -76.14
N PRO A 4 -0.33 -56.33 -75.33
CA PRO A 4 -0.45 -56.27 -73.89
C PRO A 4 0.38 -55.08 -73.37
N GLN A 5 -0.28 -53.98 -73.04
CA GLN A 5 -0.71 -53.62 -71.67
C GLN A 5 0.48 -53.20 -70.79
N ALA A 6 0.63 -51.88 -70.67
CA ALA A 6 1.56 -51.23 -69.77
C ALA A 6 1.27 -51.65 -68.31
N ALA A 7 2.29 -52.17 -67.64
CA ALA A 7 2.25 -52.45 -66.22
C ALA A 7 2.20 -51.13 -65.44
N TYR A 8 0.99 -50.65 -65.14
CA TYR A 8 0.79 -49.57 -64.18
C TYR A 8 0.96 -50.15 -62.76
N THR A 9 2.13 -49.97 -62.16
CA THR A 9 2.31 -50.19 -60.73
C THR A 9 1.81 -48.97 -59.97
N PHE A 10 0.56 -49.01 -59.51
CA PHE A 10 0.03 -48.08 -58.53
C PHE A 10 0.65 -48.40 -57.16
N THR A 11 1.52 -47.53 -56.66
CA THR A 11 1.98 -47.58 -55.27
C THR A 11 1.15 -46.60 -54.45
N PRO A 12 0.22 -47.06 -53.59
CA PRO A 12 -0.47 -46.15 -52.69
C PRO A 12 0.53 -45.57 -51.69
N GLN A 13 0.73 -44.25 -51.72
CA GLN A 13 1.34 -43.53 -50.61
C GLN A 13 0.39 -43.56 -49.42
N GLU A 14 0.49 -44.58 -48.57
CA GLU A 14 -0.09 -44.52 -47.23
C GLU A 14 0.68 -43.48 -46.40
N ARG A 15 0.28 -42.22 -46.50
CA ARG A 15 0.68 -41.20 -45.52
C ARG A 15 -0.08 -41.46 -44.23
N ILE A 16 0.42 -42.39 -43.44
CA ILE A 16 0.01 -42.59 -42.06
C ILE A 16 0.30 -41.28 -41.31
N LYS A 17 -0.72 -40.43 -41.16
CA LYS A 17 -0.66 -39.27 -40.27
C LYS A 17 -0.61 -39.81 -38.84
N ARG A 18 0.60 -40.09 -38.36
CA ARG A 18 0.85 -40.36 -36.95
C ARG A 18 0.51 -39.10 -36.17
N THR A 19 -0.72 -39.00 -35.67
CA THR A 19 -1.05 -38.10 -34.57
C THR A 19 -0.21 -38.55 -33.39
N ARG A 20 0.94 -37.88 -33.17
CA ARG A 20 1.70 -38.04 -31.93
C ARG A 20 0.80 -37.57 -30.80
N ALA A 21 0.16 -38.51 -30.11
CA ALA A 21 -0.31 -38.25 -28.76
C ALA A 21 0.92 -37.84 -27.95
N ARG A 22 1.06 -36.54 -27.66
CA ARG A 22 2.08 -36.04 -26.74
C ARG A 22 1.74 -36.65 -25.37
N SER A 23 2.39 -37.74 -25.02
CA SER A 23 2.39 -38.22 -23.64
C SER A 23 3.12 -37.17 -22.81
N PHE A 24 2.37 -36.38 -22.05
CA PHE A 24 2.96 -35.45 -21.09
C PHE A 24 3.78 -36.27 -20.09
N SER A 25 5.06 -35.93 -19.95
CA SER A 25 5.93 -36.63 -19.01
C SER A 25 5.60 -36.20 -17.58
N LEU A 26 5.79 -37.09 -16.61
CA LEU A 26 5.59 -36.79 -15.17
C LEU A 26 6.33 -35.53 -14.72
N PHE A 27 7.49 -35.25 -15.34
CA PHE A 27 8.28 -34.04 -15.10
C PHE A 27 7.55 -32.76 -15.52
N GLN A 28 6.78 -32.79 -16.63
CA GLN A 28 6.00 -31.63 -17.07
C GLN A 28 4.87 -31.34 -16.08
N TYR A 29 4.18 -32.36 -15.56
CA TYR A 29 3.17 -32.16 -14.52
C TYR A 29 3.77 -31.57 -13.24
N LEU A 30 4.92 -32.10 -12.79
CA LEU A 30 5.60 -31.59 -11.61
C LEU A 30 6.02 -30.13 -11.79
N SER A 31 6.57 -29.78 -12.96
CA SER A 31 6.96 -28.39 -13.27
C SER A 31 5.76 -27.43 -13.29
N LEU A 32 4.60 -27.90 -13.75
CA LEU A 32 3.38 -27.11 -13.86
C LEU A 32 2.74 -26.86 -12.49
N ILE A 33 2.78 -27.87 -11.61
CA ILE A 33 2.38 -27.72 -10.20
C ILE A 33 3.29 -26.72 -9.50
N LEU A 34 4.61 -26.85 -9.67
CA LEU A 34 5.59 -25.98 -9.02
C LEU A 34 5.45 -24.53 -9.49
N PHE A 35 5.20 -24.33 -10.79
CA PHE A 35 4.88 -23.01 -11.34
C PHE A 35 3.58 -22.45 -10.78
N GLY A 36 2.54 -23.27 -10.64
CA GLY A 36 1.27 -22.87 -10.01
C GLY A 36 1.44 -22.45 -8.55
N VAL A 37 2.24 -23.19 -7.78
CA VAL A 37 2.57 -22.84 -6.39
C VAL A 37 3.34 -21.53 -6.33
N LEU A 38 4.30 -21.32 -7.22
CA LEU A 38 5.06 -20.07 -7.29
C LEU A 38 4.15 -18.87 -7.60
N LEU A 39 3.25 -19.02 -8.58
CA LEU A 39 2.27 -18.00 -8.93
C LEU A 39 1.37 -17.65 -7.74
N LEU A 40 0.94 -18.67 -6.98
CA LEU A 40 0.11 -18.48 -5.80
C LEU A 40 0.87 -17.73 -4.69
N LEU A 41 2.14 -18.06 -4.46
CA LEU A 41 2.99 -17.33 -3.51
C LEU A 41 3.18 -15.86 -3.94
N VAL A 42 3.40 -15.60 -5.22
CA VAL A 42 3.53 -14.23 -5.75
C VAL A 42 2.22 -13.47 -5.61
N ALA A 43 1.08 -14.10 -5.91
CA ALA A 43 -0.23 -13.47 -5.78
C ALA A 43 -0.54 -13.11 -4.32
N VAL A 44 -0.36 -14.07 -3.39
CA VAL A 44 -0.63 -13.87 -1.96
C VAL A 44 0.35 -12.83 -1.37
N GLY A 45 1.64 -12.97 -1.66
CA GLY A 45 2.66 -12.03 -1.22
C GLY A 45 2.44 -10.62 -1.76
N GLY A 46 2.10 -10.49 -3.04
CA GLY A 46 1.80 -9.22 -3.69
C GLY A 46 0.61 -8.51 -3.06
N VAL A 47 -0.47 -9.24 -2.74
CA VAL A 47 -1.63 -8.68 -2.05
C VAL A 47 -1.27 -8.16 -0.67
N ILE A 48 -0.50 -8.92 0.12
CA ILE A 48 -0.08 -8.51 1.47
C ILE A 48 0.80 -7.25 1.41
N ILE A 49 1.78 -7.22 0.51
CA ILE A 49 2.67 -6.07 0.33
C ILE A 49 1.87 -4.84 -0.11
N TYR A 50 0.96 -5.00 -1.06
CA TYR A 50 0.12 -3.91 -1.54
C TYR A 50 -0.77 -3.34 -0.42
N GLN A 51 -1.40 -4.20 0.38
CA GLN A 51 -2.22 -3.77 1.52
C GLN A 51 -1.38 -2.97 2.53
N GLN A 52 -0.19 -3.46 2.86
CA GLN A 52 0.66 -2.75 3.81
C GLN A 52 1.20 -1.44 3.27
N TYR A 53 1.54 -1.39 1.98
CA TYR A 53 1.95 -0.15 1.34
C TYR A 53 0.82 0.89 1.36
N ARG A 54 -0.42 0.48 1.06
CA ARG A 54 -1.61 1.35 1.16
C ARG A 54 -1.87 1.83 2.58
N PHE A 55 -1.67 0.97 3.58
CA PHE A 55 -1.81 1.34 4.99
C PHE A 55 -0.75 2.37 5.38
N TYR A 56 0.51 2.14 5.02
CA TYR A 56 1.62 3.06 5.25
C TYR A 56 1.37 4.45 4.66
N LEU A 57 0.89 4.52 3.42
CA LEU A 57 0.56 5.80 2.77
C LEU A 57 -0.56 6.56 3.50
N ARG A 58 -1.60 5.86 3.98
CA ARG A 58 -2.65 6.49 4.79
C ARG A 58 -2.09 7.02 6.10
N LEU A 59 -1.25 6.23 6.77
CA LEU A 59 -0.64 6.63 8.03
C LEU A 59 0.26 7.86 7.86
N GLN A 60 1.03 7.95 6.77
CA GLN A 60 1.80 9.15 6.46
C GLN A 60 0.90 10.38 6.26
N HIS A 61 -0.22 10.23 5.56
CA HIS A 61 -1.18 11.33 5.39
C HIS A 61 -1.78 11.76 6.73
N GLU A 62 -2.16 10.82 7.60
CA GLU A 62 -2.68 11.14 8.95
C GLU A 62 -1.63 11.84 9.82
N ILE A 63 -0.38 11.41 9.77
CA ILE A 63 0.71 12.08 10.49
C ILE A 63 0.89 13.51 9.98
N ALA A 64 0.86 13.72 8.65
CA ALA A 64 0.98 15.03 8.07
C ALA A 64 -0.18 15.96 8.50
N THR A 65 -1.43 15.48 8.46
CA THR A 65 -2.59 16.28 8.88
C THR A 65 -2.55 16.59 10.38
N LEU A 66 -2.21 15.63 11.23
CA LEU A 66 -2.04 15.86 12.67
C LEU A 66 -0.93 16.88 12.95
N SER A 67 0.20 16.79 12.23
CA SER A 67 1.31 17.73 12.40
C SER A 67 0.89 19.17 12.08
N GLN A 68 0.09 19.36 11.03
CA GLN A 68 -0.46 20.67 10.65
C GLN A 68 -1.46 21.18 11.68
N GLN A 69 -2.37 20.31 12.16
CA GLN A 69 -3.33 20.68 13.19
C GLN A 69 -2.64 21.09 14.49
N LYS A 70 -1.62 20.36 14.91
CA LYS A 70 -0.80 20.70 16.08
C LYS A 70 -0.13 22.06 15.90
N ALA A 71 0.50 22.31 14.75
CA ALA A 71 1.14 23.59 14.48
C ALA A 71 0.15 24.77 14.52
N LEU A 72 -1.04 24.61 13.94
CA LEU A 72 -2.11 25.61 14.00
C LEU A 72 -2.61 25.84 15.43
N LEU A 73 -2.74 24.76 16.21
CA LEU A 73 -3.16 24.84 17.60
C LEU A 73 -2.11 25.56 18.47
N ASP A 74 -0.83 25.24 18.28
CA ASP A 74 0.28 25.89 18.97
C ASP A 74 0.32 27.38 18.65
N GLN A 75 0.14 27.77 17.38
CA GLN A 75 0.03 29.19 16.99
C GLN A 75 -1.16 29.88 17.65
N ARG A 76 -2.34 29.24 17.68
CA ARG A 76 -3.53 29.81 18.34
C ARG A 76 -3.31 29.94 19.84
N TYR A 77 -2.70 28.94 20.47
CA TYR A 77 -2.38 28.96 21.88
C TYR A 77 -1.44 30.12 22.19
N GLN A 78 -0.31 30.22 21.48
CA GLN A 78 0.64 31.34 21.62
C GLN A 78 -0.04 32.71 21.43
N LYS A 79 -0.96 32.83 20.46
CA LYS A 79 -1.72 34.06 20.25
C LYS A 79 -2.67 34.37 21.40
N LEU A 80 -3.33 33.37 21.98
CA LEU A 80 -4.28 33.54 23.09
C LEU A 80 -3.58 33.79 24.42
N THR A 81 -2.43 33.16 24.64
CA THR A 81 -1.59 33.33 25.84
C THR A 81 -0.58 34.46 25.70
N ALA A 82 -0.50 35.10 24.53
CA ALA A 82 0.29 36.30 24.34
C ALA A 82 -0.05 37.30 25.46
N ARG A 83 1.01 37.78 26.12
CA ARG A 83 0.92 38.67 27.29
C ARG A 83 -0.04 39.83 27.04
N GLU A 84 -0.04 40.39 25.83
CA GLU A 84 -0.92 41.48 25.42
C GLU A 84 -2.41 41.10 25.44
N VAL A 85 -2.76 39.90 24.97
CA VAL A 85 -4.14 39.40 24.96
C VAL A 85 -4.61 39.11 26.38
N VAL A 86 -3.74 38.50 27.21
CA VAL A 86 -4.04 38.24 28.62
C VAL A 86 -4.25 39.54 29.38
N ILE A 87 -3.36 40.52 29.23
CA ILE A 87 -3.49 41.84 29.87
C ILE A 87 -4.75 42.56 29.38
N LYS A 88 -5.06 42.51 28.09
CA LYS A 88 -6.27 43.15 27.53
C LYS A 88 -7.55 42.50 28.07
N LYS A 89 -7.61 41.17 28.14
CA LYS A 89 -8.76 40.45 28.71
C LYS A 89 -8.88 40.67 30.23
N ALA A 90 -7.77 40.64 30.96
CA ALA A 90 -7.74 40.92 32.40
C ALA A 90 -8.25 42.35 32.69
N LYS A 91 -7.82 43.35 31.92
CA LYS A 91 -8.32 44.73 32.03
C LYS A 91 -9.82 44.85 31.80
N LEU A 92 -10.39 44.13 30.83
CA LEU A 92 -11.84 44.09 30.60
C LEU A 92 -12.60 43.48 31.78
N LEU A 93 -11.96 42.56 32.51
CA LEU A 93 -12.52 41.93 33.71
C LEU A 93 -12.25 42.75 34.99
N GLY A 94 -11.70 43.96 34.88
CA GLY A 94 -11.32 44.79 36.02
C GLY A 94 -10.09 44.26 36.79
N LEU A 95 -9.44 43.21 36.31
CA LEU A 95 -8.24 42.64 36.91
C LEU A 95 -7.03 43.49 36.50
N HIS A 96 -6.26 43.92 37.48
CA HIS A 96 -5.04 44.69 37.28
C HIS A 96 -3.87 43.95 37.94
N PRO A 97 -2.66 44.04 37.37
CA PRO A 97 -1.49 43.47 38.02
C PRO A 97 -1.33 44.11 39.41
N PRO A 98 -1.12 43.30 40.46
CA PRO A 98 -0.99 43.81 41.82
C PRO A 98 0.23 44.72 41.92
N ARG A 99 0.08 45.81 42.69
CA ARG A 99 1.22 46.66 43.02
C ARG A 99 2.04 46.01 44.14
N LYS A 100 3.33 46.35 44.24
CA LYS A 100 4.25 45.71 45.20
C LYS A 100 3.79 45.85 46.66
N ASP A 101 3.07 46.91 46.97
CA ASP A 101 2.42 47.22 48.25
C ASP A 101 1.18 46.36 48.55
N GLN A 102 0.66 45.63 47.57
CA GLN A 102 -0.54 44.78 47.70
C GLN A 102 -0.22 43.29 47.77
N ILE A 103 1.05 42.91 47.61
CA ILE A 103 1.49 41.51 47.66
C ILE A 103 1.81 41.18 49.10
N VAL A 104 0.97 40.34 49.73
CA VAL A 104 1.21 39.80 51.06
C VAL A 104 1.79 38.39 50.88
N GLU A 105 3.10 38.24 51.13
CA GLU A 105 3.73 36.92 51.22
C GLU A 105 3.49 36.35 52.62
N LEU A 106 2.79 35.22 52.69
CA LEU A 106 2.62 34.47 53.93
C LEU A 106 3.85 33.60 54.14
N GLU A 107 4.70 33.97 55.10
CA GLU A 107 5.74 33.06 55.60
C GLU A 107 5.07 31.89 56.32
N LEU A 108 5.05 30.73 55.66
CA LEU A 108 4.67 29.47 56.28
C LEU A 108 5.81 29.05 57.23
N LYS A 109 5.51 29.10 58.54
CA LYS A 109 6.41 28.76 59.63
C LYS A 109 6.24 27.30 60.05
#